data_AF-A0A3L7WY50-F1
#
_entry.id   AF-A0A3L7WY50-F1
#
_cell.length_a   1.000
_cell.length_b   1.000
_cell.length_c   1.000
_cell.angle_alpha   90.00
_cell.angle_beta   90.00
_cell.angle_gamma   90.00
#
_symmetry.space_group_name_H-M   'P 1'
#
loop_
_entity.id
_entity.type
_entity.pdbx_description
1 polymer ?
#
loop_
_entity_poly.entity_id
_entity_poly.type
_entity_poly.pdbx_seq_one_letter_code
_entity_poly.pdbx_strand_id
1 'polypeptide(L)' 'MINDDPKQAYREAYEAWQKHLSGVHDFLLEGNRLPPEQVKGLLNREARAKEKYDEARRRLLGIDE' A
#
# COMPACT_ATOMS: atom_id res chain seq x y z
N MET A 1 -10.10 20.25 -8.15
CA MET A 1 -9.66 20.63 -6.80
C MET A 1 -8.91 19.44 -6.24
N ILE A 2 -7.60 19.58 -6.03
CA ILE A 2 -6.80 18.56 -5.35
C ILE A 2 -7.30 18.58 -3.90
N ASN A 3 -7.82 17.45 -3.42
CA ASN A 3 -8.30 17.31 -2.04
C ASN A 3 -7.08 17.43 -1.11
N ASP A 4 -6.85 18.62 -0.57
CA ASP A 4 -5.83 18.92 0.45
C ASP A 4 -6.29 18.52 1.87
N ASP A 5 -7.08 17.44 2.01
CA ASP A 5 -7.40 16.88 3.34
C ASP A 5 -6.41 15.75 3.66
N PRO A 6 -5.45 15.95 4.60
CA PRO A 6 -4.50 14.93 5.00
C PRO A 6 -5.18 13.65 5.51
N LYS A 7 -6.39 13.74 6.07
CA LYS A 7 -7.15 12.57 6.52
C LYS A 7 -7.66 11.74 5.35
N GLN A 8 -8.14 12.41 4.30
CA GLN A 8 -8.58 11.74 3.08
C GLN A 8 -7.39 11.09 2.36
N ALA A 9 -6.27 11.80 2.22
CA ALA A 9 -5.05 11.25 1.63
C ALA A 9 -4.50 10.04 2.41
N TYR A 10 -4.50 10.11 3.74
CA TYR A 10 -4.17 8.97 4.60
C TYR A 10 -5.10 7.78 4.36
N ARG A 11 -6.41 8.02 4.33
CA ARG A 11 -7.42 6.97 4.15
C ARG A 11 -7.26 6.26 2.81
N GLU A 12 -7.10 7.01 1.73
CA GLU A 12 -6.89 6.46 0.39
C GLU A 12 -5.60 5.63 0.31
N ALA A 13 -4.50 6.14 0.89
CA ALA A 13 -3.23 5.41 0.93
C ALA A 13 -3.31 4.13 1.78
N TYR A 14 -4.02 4.19 2.91
CA TYR A 14 -4.26 3.03 3.77
C TYR A 14 -5.09 1.95 3.08
N GLU A 15 -6.23 2.31 2.46
CA GLU A 15 -7.09 1.38 1.74
C GLU A 15 -6.35 0.74 0.55
N ALA A 16 -5.55 1.52 -0.18
CA ALA A 16 -4.71 1.01 -1.27
C ALA A 16 -3.65 0.01 -0.79
N TRP A 17 -2.95 0.32 0.31
CA TRP A 17 -1.97 -0.59 0.90
C TRP A 17 -2.62 -1.88 1.39
N GLN A 18 -3.74 -1.81 2.11
CA GLN A 18 -4.47 -2.99 2.57
C GLN A 18 -4.88 -3.92 1.42
N LYS A 19 -5.34 -3.36 0.30
CA LYS A 19 -5.69 -4.15 -0.89
C LYS A 19 -4.49 -4.93 -1.43
N HIS A 20 -3.33 -4.30 -1.52
CA HIS A 20 -2.12 -4.98 -1.99
C HIS A 20 -1.58 -5.98 -0.98
N LEU A 21 -1.65 -5.66 0.32
CA LEU A 21 -1.26 -6.54 1.40
C LEU A 21 -2.12 -7.80 1.44
N SER A 22 -3.44 -7.68 1.22
CA SER A 22 -4.34 -8.84 1.09
C SER A 22 -3.89 -9.75 -0.04
N GLY A 23 -3.57 -9.20 -1.22
CA GLY A 23 -3.09 -10.02 -2.34
C GLY A 23 -1.76 -10.73 -2.07
N VAL A 24 -0.87 -10.13 -1.26
CA VAL A 24 0.36 -10.79 -0.77
C VAL A 24 0.01 -11.91 0.21
N HIS A 25 -0.90 -11.67 1.14
CA HIS A 25 -1.35 -12.66 2.12
C HIS A 25 -1.96 -13.89 1.40
N ASP A 26 -2.84 -13.65 0.45
CA ASP A 26 -3.49 -14.70 -0.33
C ASP A 26 -2.46 -15.54 -1.12
N PHE A 27 -1.43 -14.89 -1.69
CA PHE A 27 -0.33 -15.58 -2.36
C PHE A 27 0.51 -16.43 -1.39
N LEU A 28 0.78 -15.92 -0.18
CA LEU A 28 1.64 -16.59 0.79
C LEU A 28 0.95 -17.73 1.53
N LEU A 29 -0.33 -17.57 1.90
CA LEU A 29 -1.02 -18.44 2.85
C LEU A 29 -2.14 -19.27 2.23
N GLU A 30 -2.82 -18.75 1.20
CA GLU A 30 -4.00 -19.40 0.59
C GLU A 30 -3.62 -20.29 -0.61
N GLY A 31 -2.33 -20.49 -0.88
CA GLY A 31 -1.85 -21.39 -1.93
C GLY A 31 -2.07 -20.88 -3.36
N ASN A 32 -2.42 -19.59 -3.53
CA ASN A 32 -2.54 -18.97 -4.84
C ASN A 32 -1.20 -18.99 -5.56
N ARG A 33 -1.10 -19.80 -6.63
CA ARG A 33 0.14 -19.91 -7.41
C ARG A 33 0.21 -18.79 -8.44
N LEU A 34 1.07 -17.81 -8.17
CA LEU A 34 1.52 -16.86 -9.17
C LEU A 34 2.79 -17.37 -9.87
N PRO A 35 2.91 -17.14 -11.19
CA PRO A 35 4.16 -17.37 -11.89
C PRO A 35 5.33 -16.57 -11.27
N PRO A 36 6.56 -17.11 -11.24
CA PRO A 36 7.71 -16.47 -10.58
C PRO A 36 7.96 -15.02 -11.01
N GLU A 37 7.75 -14.71 -12.29
CA GLU A 37 7.91 -13.37 -12.85
C GLU A 37 6.88 -12.37 -12.29
N GLN A 38 5.72 -12.85 -11.86
CA GLN A 38 4.65 -12.04 -11.29
C GLN A 38 4.78 -11.84 -9.78
N VAL A 39 5.50 -12.73 -9.08
CA VAL A 39 5.78 -12.62 -7.64
C VAL A 39 6.51 -11.33 -7.33
N LYS A 40 7.58 -11.02 -8.08
CA LYS A 40 8.32 -9.76 -7.94
C LYS A 40 7.41 -8.55 -8.15
N GLY A 41 6.50 -8.61 -9.12
CA GLY A 41 5.52 -7.56 -9.38
C GLY A 41 4.53 -7.36 -8.23
N LEU A 42 4.05 -8.44 -7.62
CA LEU A 42 3.18 -8.41 -6.46
C LEU A 42 3.84 -7.72 -5.27
N LEU A 43 5.05 -8.17 -4.89
CA LEU A 43 5.79 -7.63 -3.77
C LEU A 43 6.14 -6.15 -3.98
N ASN A 44 6.55 -5.77 -5.20
CA ASN A 44 6.86 -4.37 -5.52
C ASN A 44 5.63 -3.45 -5.43
N ARG A 45 4.43 -3.95 -5.76
CA ARG A 45 3.19 -3.15 -5.65
C ARG A 45 2.81 -2.92 -4.19
N GLU A 46 2.91 -3.95 -3.35
CA GLU A 46 2.69 -3.82 -1.91
C GLU A 46 3.69 -2.84 -1.29
N ALA A 47 4.98 -3.01 -1.56
CA ALA A 47 6.03 -2.13 -1.03
C ALA A 47 5.80 -0.66 -1.41
N ARG A 48 5.51 -0.37 -2.69
CA ARG A 48 5.22 1.00 -3.16
C ARG A 48 3.95 1.58 -2.53
N ALA A 49 2.92 0.76 -2.31
CA ALA A 49 1.71 1.21 -1.65
C ALA A 49 1.98 1.52 -0.17
N LYS A 50 2.81 0.70 0.49
CA LYS A 50 3.27 0.92 1.86
C LYS A 50 4.06 2.22 1.98
N GLU A 51 4.97 2.51 1.05
CA GLU A 51 5.74 3.76 1.02
C GLU A 51 4.82 4.99 0.98
N LYS A 52 3.81 4.98 0.11
CA LYS A 52 2.81 6.06 0.01
C LYS A 52 1.96 6.18 1.28
N TYR A 53 1.58 5.05 1.88
CA TYR A 53 0.90 5.04 3.16
C TYR A 53 1.77 5.63 4.28
N ASP A 54 3.05 5.26 4.34
CA ASP A 54 3.99 5.79 5.34
C ASP A 54 4.22 7.29 5.15
N GLU A 55 4.30 7.78 3.91
CA GLU A 55 4.33 9.22 3.58
C GLU A 55 3.07 9.94 4.05
N ALA A 56 1.89 9.45 3.66
CA ALA A 56 0.61 10.03 4.07
C ALA A 56 0.43 9.99 5.59
N ARG A 57 0.92 8.95 6.27
CA ARG A 57 0.92 8.83 7.73
C ARG A 57 1.85 9.85 8.38
N ARG A 58 3.07 10.04 7.86
CA ARG A 58 3.99 11.08 8.37
C ARG A 58 3.40 12.48 8.22
N ARG A 59 2.80 12.77 7.04
CA ARG A 59 2.11 14.04 6.78
C ARG A 59 0.91 14.24 7.70
N LEU A 60 0.11 13.22 7.95
CA LEU A 60 -1.02 13.28 8.89
C LEU A 60 -0.57 13.55 10.34
N LEU A 61 0.58 12.97 10.73
CA LEU A 61 1.17 13.15 12.06
C LEU A 61 1.97 14.45 12.21
N GLY A 62 2.24 15.17 11.11
CA GLY A 62 3.06 16.39 11.13
C GLY A 62 4.55 16.13 11.38
N ILE A 63 5.06 14.95 10.98
CA ILE A 63 6.48 14.54 11.12
C ILE A 63 7.16 14.31 9.76
N ASP A 64 6.60 14.92 8.72
CA ASP A 64 7.19 15.03 7.39
C ASP A 64 8.23 16.16 7.42
N GLU A 65 9.45 15.84 7.85
CA GLU A 65 10.64 16.70 7.77
C GLU A 65 11.66 16.15 6.77
#